data_AF-A0A9P6RZ75-F1
#
_entry.id   AF-A0A9P6RZ75-F1
#
_cell.length_a   1.000
_cell.length_b   1.000
_cell.length_c   1.000
_cell.angle_alpha   90.00
_cell.angle_beta   90.00
_cell.angle_gamma   90.00
#
_symmetry.space_group_name_H-M   'P 1'
#
loop_
_entity.id
_entity.type
_entity.pdbx_description
1 polymer ?
#
loop_
_entity_poly.entity_id
_entity_poly.type
_entity_poly.pdbx_seq_one_letter_code
_entity_poly.pdbx_strand_id
1 'polypeptide(L)'
;MKGGVCEEARKINEKARASLGLTESDECYKGYYQALLNDYEPGFKDERLQILFSDLKQNLVPLIAKIRAKNFQHDNSYIAGDFDVNKQTEFSHRIAKQIGFDTDAGRLDVSTHPFTGGAHPTDGRNKEYVDTPVSQALSLGVHESQSLLWERMVALSKPFWTYTLPLLKEQFADHENLQAVTPEQYYNAFNRVEPGFIRIEADEVTYPMHVILRYEIEKALVEGDIQVADVPALWNAKIKEYLGLEVTEDRIGCLQDTHWAVGLIGYFPTYTLGSIYAVQIFDTAKEAIPNFHEHLAKGEFHVLKKWLNENVHEQGSLRESGDDLIFDLTGKHLDSSLYVKYLTDKYTAIYDL
;
A
#
# COMPACT_ATOMS: atom_id res chain seq x y z
N MET A 1 14.79 -2.41 34.54
CA MET A 1 14.62 -3.41 33.47
C MET A 1 15.53 -3.01 32.31
N LYS A 2 16.70 -3.63 32.17
CA LYS A 2 17.76 -3.24 31.20
C LYS A 2 17.89 -4.26 30.05
N GLY A 3 16.76 -4.72 29.54
CA GLY A 3 16.69 -5.63 28.39
C GLY A 3 15.35 -5.41 27.73
N GLY A 4 15.26 -4.36 26.90
CA GLY A 4 14.07 -4.03 26.11
C GLY A 4 14.15 -4.64 24.71
N VAL A 5 13.18 -4.28 23.86
CA VAL A 5 13.04 -4.68 22.45
C VAL A 5 14.37 -4.60 21.67
N CYS A 6 15.22 -3.60 21.97
CA CYS A 6 16.52 -3.43 21.33
C CYS A 6 17.50 -4.60 21.53
N GLU A 7 17.49 -5.24 22.70
CA GLU A 7 18.36 -6.38 22.98
C GLU A 7 17.87 -7.64 22.25
N GLU A 8 16.56 -7.76 22.04
CA GLU A 8 16.00 -8.89 21.30
C GLU A 8 16.21 -8.75 19.79
N ALA A 9 16.07 -7.53 19.25
CA ALA A 9 16.43 -7.22 17.86
C ALA A 9 17.93 -7.50 17.58
N ARG A 10 18.82 -7.18 18.54
CA ARG A 10 20.25 -7.50 18.46
C ARG A 10 20.49 -9.01 18.33
N LYS A 11 19.83 -9.82 19.17
CA LYS A 11 19.94 -11.28 19.11
C LYS A 11 19.36 -11.89 17.83
N ILE A 12 18.26 -11.34 17.31
CA ILE A 12 17.68 -11.79 16.02
C ILE A 12 18.70 -11.57 14.90
N ASN A 13 19.32 -10.38 14.86
CA ASN A 13 20.36 -10.07 13.88
C ASN A 13 21.57 -11.03 14.04
N GLU A 14 22.09 -11.22 15.26
CA GLU A 14 23.21 -12.14 15.51
C GLU A 14 22.91 -13.58 15.07
N LYS A 15 21.69 -14.08 15.32
CA LYS A 15 21.29 -15.44 14.92
C LYS A 15 21.18 -15.59 13.41
N ALA A 16 20.62 -14.61 12.71
CA ALA A 16 20.56 -14.60 11.26
C ALA A 16 21.98 -14.67 10.65
N ARG A 17 22.94 -13.93 11.23
CA ARG A 17 24.36 -13.97 10.83
C ARG A 17 25.02 -15.32 11.09
N ALA A 18 24.79 -15.90 12.26
CA ALA A 18 25.34 -17.19 12.63
C ALA A 18 24.85 -18.32 11.71
N SER A 19 23.56 -18.29 11.29
CA SER A 19 23.02 -19.29 10.35
C SER A 19 23.68 -19.26 8.96
N LEU A 20 24.35 -18.15 8.63
CA LEU A 20 25.05 -17.95 7.36
C LEU A 20 26.58 -18.07 7.50
N GLY A 21 27.10 -18.41 8.70
CA GLY A 21 28.53 -18.60 8.96
C GLY A 21 29.35 -17.31 9.06
N LEU A 22 28.72 -16.16 9.35
CA LEU A 22 29.35 -14.84 9.32
C LEU A 22 29.76 -14.35 10.71
N THR A 23 30.83 -13.57 10.78
CA THR A 23 31.33 -12.94 12.02
C THR A 23 31.19 -11.42 11.98
N GLU A 24 31.23 -10.74 13.14
CA GLU A 24 31.08 -9.27 13.20
C GLU A 24 32.15 -8.51 12.39
N SER A 25 33.31 -9.12 12.13
CA SER A 25 34.47 -8.50 11.46
C SER A 25 34.49 -8.60 9.93
N ASP A 26 33.54 -9.29 9.30
CA ASP A 26 33.53 -9.46 7.85
C ASP A 26 32.94 -8.21 7.15
N GLU A 27 33.70 -7.52 6.28
CA GLU A 27 33.24 -6.39 5.42
C GLU A 27 32.10 -6.77 4.43
N CYS A 28 31.54 -7.97 4.56
CA CYS A 28 30.65 -8.64 3.63
C CYS A 28 29.20 -8.10 3.61
N TYR A 29 28.88 -7.07 4.40
CA TYR A 29 27.50 -6.68 4.67
C TYR A 29 26.72 -6.12 3.46
N LYS A 30 27.42 -5.61 2.43
CA LYS A 30 26.81 -5.07 1.21
C LYS A 30 26.16 -6.19 0.39
N GLY A 31 24.84 -6.13 0.26
CA GLY A 31 24.04 -7.10 -0.49
C GLY A 31 23.21 -8.08 0.35
N TYR A 32 23.36 -8.14 1.68
CA TYR A 32 22.45 -8.96 2.50
C TYR A 32 21.01 -8.43 2.50
N TYR A 33 20.85 -7.11 2.40
CA TYR A 33 19.52 -6.53 2.25
C TYR A 33 18.81 -7.07 1.00
N GLN A 34 19.55 -7.27 -0.11
CA GLN A 34 19.00 -7.85 -1.33
C GLN A 34 18.47 -9.28 -1.12
N ALA A 35 19.16 -10.09 -0.32
CA ALA A 35 18.68 -11.44 0.00
C ALA A 35 17.37 -11.40 0.79
N LEU A 36 17.29 -10.52 1.80
CA LEU A 36 16.09 -10.35 2.62
C LEU A 36 14.91 -9.77 1.82
N LEU A 37 15.18 -8.82 0.92
CA LEU A 37 14.16 -8.28 0.00
C LEU A 37 13.61 -9.38 -0.92
N ASN A 38 14.48 -10.27 -1.41
CA ASN A 38 14.12 -11.32 -2.37
C ASN A 38 13.15 -12.36 -1.78
N ASP A 39 13.05 -12.48 -0.45
CA ASP A 39 12.06 -13.35 0.20
C ASP A 39 10.62 -12.85 0.01
N TYR A 40 10.44 -11.54 -0.21
CA TYR A 40 9.13 -10.88 -0.33
C TYR A 40 8.84 -10.33 -1.72
N GLU A 41 9.90 -9.90 -2.42
CA GLU A 41 9.86 -9.36 -3.77
C GLU A 41 10.93 -10.05 -4.66
N PRO A 42 10.68 -11.30 -5.08
CA PRO A 42 11.66 -12.09 -5.84
C PRO A 42 12.16 -11.36 -7.09
N GLY A 43 13.46 -11.46 -7.34
CA GLY A 43 14.11 -10.91 -8.53
C GLY A 43 14.28 -9.39 -8.54
N PHE A 44 13.51 -8.64 -7.75
CA PHE A 44 13.56 -7.18 -7.71
C PHE A 44 14.84 -6.67 -7.07
N LYS A 45 15.50 -5.70 -7.73
CA LYS A 45 16.84 -5.23 -7.32
C LYS A 45 16.76 -4.05 -6.37
N ASP A 46 17.57 -4.06 -5.31
CA ASP A 46 17.69 -2.95 -4.36
C ASP A 46 18.13 -1.65 -5.04
N GLU A 47 19.03 -1.72 -6.02
CA GLU A 47 19.44 -0.53 -6.79
C GLU A 47 18.24 0.10 -7.53
N ARG A 48 17.32 -0.73 -8.01
CA ARG A 48 16.09 -0.26 -8.64
C ARG A 48 15.16 0.38 -7.62
N LEU A 49 15.05 -0.22 -6.43
CA LEU A 49 14.27 0.32 -5.32
C LEU A 49 14.77 1.71 -4.89
N GLN A 50 16.08 1.89 -4.77
CA GLN A 50 16.70 3.18 -4.43
C GLN A 50 16.34 4.28 -5.44
N ILE A 51 16.36 3.96 -6.74
CA ILE A 51 15.97 4.90 -7.79
C ILE A 51 14.51 5.34 -7.61
N LEU A 52 13.61 4.36 -7.45
CA LEU A 52 12.18 4.64 -7.29
C LEU A 52 11.91 5.46 -6.01
N PHE A 53 12.48 5.05 -4.88
CA PHE A 53 12.26 5.73 -3.60
C PHE A 53 12.91 7.11 -3.54
N SER A 54 14.06 7.31 -4.19
CA SER A 54 14.65 8.64 -4.34
C SER A 54 13.72 9.57 -5.12
N ASP A 55 13.15 9.10 -6.23
CA ASP A 55 12.20 9.87 -7.03
C ASP A 55 10.93 10.23 -6.22
N LEU A 56 10.37 9.27 -5.48
CA LEU A 56 9.22 9.54 -4.59
C LEU A 56 9.55 10.61 -3.54
N LYS A 57 10.68 10.51 -2.84
CA LYS A 57 11.07 11.53 -1.84
C LYS A 57 11.23 12.91 -2.45
N GLN A 58 11.92 13.00 -3.60
CA GLN A 58 12.20 14.28 -4.26
C GLN A 58 10.93 15.03 -4.66
N ASN A 59 9.86 14.30 -4.99
CA ASN A 59 8.61 14.90 -5.45
C ASN A 59 7.52 14.99 -4.37
N LEU A 60 7.39 13.97 -3.51
CA LEU A 60 6.31 13.90 -2.53
C LEU A 60 6.57 14.73 -1.28
N VAL A 61 7.82 14.85 -0.80
CA VAL A 61 8.11 15.71 0.37
C VAL A 61 7.73 17.18 0.11
N PRO A 62 8.09 17.79 -1.05
CA PRO A 62 7.59 19.12 -1.40
C PRO A 62 6.07 19.20 -1.56
N LEU A 63 5.43 18.18 -2.14
CA LEU A 63 3.96 18.13 -2.28
C LEU A 63 3.27 18.12 -0.91
N ILE A 64 3.74 17.29 0.02
CA ILE A 64 3.26 17.22 1.40
C ILE A 64 3.40 18.59 2.08
N ALA A 65 4.56 19.24 1.95
CA ALA A 65 4.77 20.57 2.51
C ALA A 65 3.80 21.62 1.96
N LYS A 66 3.53 21.61 0.64
CA LYS A 66 2.54 22.50 0.00
C LYS A 66 1.12 22.27 0.52
N ILE A 67 0.70 21.01 0.60
CA ILE A 67 -0.64 20.63 1.10
C ILE A 67 -0.80 21.07 2.56
N ARG A 68 0.19 20.80 3.41
CA ARG A 68 0.18 21.26 4.81
C ARG A 68 0.05 22.78 4.92
N ALA A 69 0.77 23.52 4.08
CA ALA A 69 0.75 24.99 4.10
C ALA A 69 -0.62 25.59 3.76
N LYS A 70 -1.48 24.87 3.03
CA LYS A 70 -2.87 25.31 2.77
C LYS A 70 -3.73 25.32 4.04
N ASN A 71 -3.38 24.53 5.06
CA ASN A 71 -4.14 24.37 6.31
C ASN A 71 -5.64 24.11 6.04
N PHE A 72 -5.92 23.26 5.05
CA PHE A 72 -7.27 23.02 4.56
C PHE A 72 -8.14 22.43 5.67
N GLN A 73 -9.31 23.03 5.89
CA GLN A 73 -10.29 22.56 6.86
C GLN A 73 -11.25 21.60 6.15
N HIS A 74 -11.21 20.32 6.53
CA HIS A 74 -12.10 19.32 5.97
C HIS A 74 -13.38 19.25 6.80
N ASP A 75 -14.53 19.39 6.14
CA ASP A 75 -15.81 19.02 6.74
C ASP A 75 -15.96 17.49 6.68
N ASN A 76 -15.87 16.86 7.84
CA ASN A 76 -16.02 15.41 8.00
C ASN A 76 -17.40 15.03 8.56
N SER A 77 -18.34 15.97 8.69
CA SER A 77 -19.63 15.76 9.37
C SER A 77 -20.51 14.67 8.74
N TYR A 78 -20.24 14.29 7.49
CA TYR A 78 -20.95 13.26 6.73
C TYR A 78 -20.22 11.91 6.64
N ILE A 79 -18.99 11.83 7.14
CA ILE A 79 -18.23 10.56 7.29
C ILE A 79 -17.98 10.21 8.76
N ALA A 80 -18.11 11.18 9.66
CA ALA A 80 -18.07 11.00 11.10
C ALA A 80 -19.48 10.74 11.65
N GLY A 81 -19.56 9.96 12.72
CA GLY A 81 -20.81 9.63 13.40
C GLY A 81 -20.91 8.16 13.73
N ASP A 82 -22.05 7.78 14.30
CA ASP A 82 -22.35 6.39 14.65
C ASP A 82 -23.07 5.70 13.48
N PHE A 83 -22.30 5.01 12.65
CA PHE A 83 -22.84 4.19 11.56
C PHE A 83 -23.03 2.77 12.07
N ASP A 84 -24.27 2.27 12.08
CA ASP A 84 -24.55 0.91 12.56
C ASP A 84 -23.68 -0.14 11.85
N VAL A 85 -22.98 -0.95 12.65
CA VAL A 85 -21.97 -1.91 12.15
C VAL A 85 -22.61 -3.02 11.30
N ASN A 86 -23.86 -3.40 11.56
CA ASN A 86 -24.54 -4.41 10.74
C ASN A 86 -24.87 -3.82 9.37
N LYS A 87 -25.37 -2.59 9.32
CA LYS A 87 -25.58 -1.86 8.06
C LYS A 87 -24.27 -1.68 7.28
N GLN A 88 -23.16 -1.38 7.96
CA GLN A 88 -21.84 -1.32 7.33
C GLN A 88 -21.44 -2.67 6.73
N THR A 89 -21.62 -3.75 7.50
CA THR A 89 -21.32 -5.12 7.06
C THR A 89 -22.15 -5.50 5.83
N GLU A 90 -23.46 -5.29 5.86
CA GLU A 90 -24.36 -5.53 4.72
C GLU A 90 -23.92 -4.74 3.48
N PHE A 91 -23.57 -3.47 3.66
CA PHE A 91 -23.08 -2.62 2.58
C PHE A 91 -21.75 -3.12 2.00
N SER A 92 -20.79 -3.48 2.85
CA SER A 92 -19.51 -4.08 2.43
C SER A 92 -19.73 -5.35 1.63
N HIS A 93 -20.63 -6.25 2.06
CA HIS A 93 -20.99 -7.44 1.28
C HIS A 93 -21.64 -7.11 -0.05
N ARG A 94 -22.52 -6.10 -0.11
CA ARG A 94 -23.16 -5.63 -1.35
C ARG A 94 -22.11 -5.14 -2.35
N ILE A 95 -21.18 -4.29 -1.90
CA ILE A 95 -20.13 -3.74 -2.76
C ILE A 95 -19.12 -4.82 -3.17
N ALA A 96 -18.72 -5.72 -2.27
CA ALA A 96 -17.83 -6.84 -2.61
C ALA A 96 -18.42 -7.71 -3.73
N LYS A 97 -19.72 -8.07 -3.63
CA LYS A 97 -20.42 -8.80 -4.69
C LYS A 97 -20.45 -8.01 -6.00
N GLN A 98 -20.67 -6.69 -5.94
CA GLN A 98 -20.69 -5.83 -7.13
C GLN A 98 -19.31 -5.76 -7.82
N ILE A 99 -18.22 -5.73 -7.05
CA ILE A 99 -16.84 -5.83 -7.55
C ILE A 99 -16.62 -7.20 -8.23
N GLY A 100 -17.34 -8.22 -7.78
CA GLY A 100 -17.32 -9.57 -8.31
C GLY A 100 -16.67 -10.57 -7.37
N PHE A 101 -16.64 -10.31 -6.07
CA PHE A 101 -16.26 -11.29 -5.06
C PHE A 101 -17.22 -12.49 -5.11
N ASP A 102 -16.65 -13.69 -5.21
CA ASP A 102 -17.40 -14.94 -5.28
C ASP A 102 -17.70 -15.47 -3.88
N THR A 103 -18.96 -15.38 -3.45
CA THR A 103 -19.38 -15.84 -2.13
C THR A 103 -19.53 -17.35 -2.00
N ASP A 104 -19.48 -18.09 -3.10
CA ASP A 104 -19.45 -19.55 -3.08
C ASP A 104 -18.02 -20.07 -2.90
N ALA A 105 -17.02 -19.25 -3.25
CA ALA A 105 -15.59 -19.53 -3.13
C ALA A 105 -14.87 -18.75 -2.01
N GLY A 106 -15.59 -17.89 -1.28
CA GLY A 106 -15.01 -17.02 -0.25
C GLY A 106 -16.05 -16.45 0.72
N ARG A 107 -15.58 -15.86 1.82
CA ARG A 107 -16.43 -15.22 2.84
C ARG A 107 -15.75 -13.97 3.40
N LEU A 108 -16.53 -13.07 4.01
CA LEU A 108 -16.04 -11.89 4.72
C LEU A 108 -16.47 -11.97 6.19
N ASP A 109 -15.59 -11.56 7.10
CA ASP A 109 -15.78 -11.64 8.54
C ASP A 109 -15.16 -10.46 9.28
N VAL A 110 -15.62 -10.25 10.51
CA VAL A 110 -15.07 -9.22 11.41
C VAL A 110 -13.77 -9.73 12.07
N SER A 111 -12.74 -8.89 12.06
CA SER A 111 -11.45 -9.14 12.71
C SER A 111 -10.90 -7.86 13.35
N THR A 112 -9.93 -8.00 14.26
CA THR A 112 -9.25 -6.85 14.89
C THR A 112 -8.34 -6.13 13.90
N HIS A 113 -7.65 -6.88 13.03
CA HIS A 113 -6.80 -6.36 11.97
C HIS A 113 -7.24 -7.00 10.65
N PRO A 114 -7.80 -6.22 9.71
CA PRO A 114 -8.21 -6.75 8.42
C PRO A 114 -7.06 -7.46 7.70
N PHE A 115 -7.33 -8.66 7.19
CA PHE A 115 -6.41 -9.43 6.38
C PHE A 115 -7.19 -10.18 5.31
N THR A 116 -6.50 -10.60 4.25
CA THR A 116 -7.01 -11.60 3.31
C THR A 116 -6.16 -12.86 3.41
N GLY A 117 -6.78 -14.02 3.25
CA GLY A 117 -6.12 -15.31 3.32
C GLY A 117 -7.07 -16.44 3.00
N GLY A 118 -6.54 -17.53 2.47
CA GLY A 118 -7.34 -18.65 2.04
C GLY A 118 -6.57 -19.59 1.13
N ALA A 119 -7.14 -20.76 0.88
CA ALA A 119 -6.54 -21.78 0.03
C ALA A 119 -7.44 -22.20 -1.14
N HIS A 120 -8.55 -21.48 -1.40
CA HIS A 120 -9.50 -21.90 -2.41
C HIS A 120 -8.82 -21.92 -3.80
N PRO A 121 -8.92 -23.02 -4.57
CA PRO A 121 -8.22 -23.15 -5.85
C PRO A 121 -8.56 -22.09 -6.90
N THR A 122 -9.71 -21.41 -6.77
CA THR A 122 -10.17 -20.38 -7.71
C THR A 122 -9.88 -18.94 -7.26
N ASP A 123 -9.15 -18.75 -6.17
CA ASP A 123 -8.82 -17.42 -5.63
C ASP A 123 -7.69 -16.75 -6.43
N GLY A 124 -8.00 -16.26 -7.63
CA GLY A 124 -7.08 -15.47 -8.46
C GLY A 124 -5.81 -16.20 -8.90
N ARG A 125 -5.86 -17.53 -9.05
CA ARG A 125 -4.70 -18.38 -9.39
C ARG A 125 -4.57 -18.61 -10.89
N ASN A 126 -3.35 -18.87 -11.34
CA ASN A 126 -3.10 -19.39 -12.68
C ASN A 126 -3.74 -20.79 -12.82
N LYS A 127 -4.75 -20.89 -13.69
CA LYS A 127 -5.57 -22.09 -13.90
C LYS A 127 -4.86 -23.20 -14.69
N GLU A 128 -3.80 -22.87 -15.41
CA GLU A 128 -3.00 -23.86 -16.16
C GLU A 128 -2.08 -24.66 -15.21
N TYR A 129 -1.64 -24.02 -14.12
CA TYR A 129 -0.61 -24.54 -13.21
C TYR A 129 -1.14 -24.84 -11.80
N VAL A 130 -2.44 -25.13 -11.66
CA VAL A 130 -3.10 -25.41 -10.37
C VAL A 130 -2.28 -26.42 -9.54
N ASP A 131 -2.18 -26.16 -8.24
CA ASP A 131 -1.41 -26.95 -7.26
C ASP A 131 0.11 -26.97 -7.47
N THR A 132 0.65 -26.11 -8.33
CA THR A 132 2.10 -25.85 -8.43
C THR A 132 2.47 -24.48 -7.85
N PRO A 133 3.74 -24.27 -7.42
CA PRO A 133 4.19 -22.97 -6.92
C PRO A 133 3.94 -21.81 -7.91
N VAL A 134 4.02 -22.09 -9.22
CA VAL A 134 3.81 -21.11 -10.28
C VAL A 134 2.37 -20.57 -10.31
N SER A 135 1.39 -21.28 -9.72
CA SER A 135 0.01 -20.78 -9.63
C SER A 135 -0.23 -19.69 -8.60
N GLN A 136 0.74 -19.44 -7.72
CA GLN A 136 0.62 -18.47 -6.64
C GLN A 136 0.92 -17.05 -7.13
N ALA A 137 0.53 -16.04 -6.34
CA ALA A 137 0.90 -14.66 -6.58
C ALA A 137 2.43 -14.49 -6.58
N LEU A 138 2.94 -13.69 -7.53
CA LEU A 138 4.37 -13.54 -7.79
C LEU A 138 5.17 -12.97 -6.62
N SER A 139 4.64 -11.94 -5.97
CA SER A 139 5.31 -11.23 -4.87
C SER A 139 4.31 -10.53 -3.97
N LEU A 140 4.76 -10.08 -2.80
CA LEU A 140 3.92 -9.26 -1.93
C LEU A 140 3.62 -7.90 -2.57
N GLY A 141 4.55 -7.29 -3.31
CA GLY A 141 4.31 -6.03 -4.01
C GLY A 141 3.24 -6.17 -5.11
N VAL A 142 3.28 -7.24 -5.90
CA VAL A 142 2.22 -7.51 -6.89
C VAL A 142 0.89 -7.80 -6.19
N HIS A 143 0.89 -8.56 -5.10
CA HIS A 143 -0.34 -8.81 -4.34
C HIS A 143 -0.93 -7.52 -3.74
N GLU A 144 -0.10 -6.68 -3.14
CA GLU A 144 -0.50 -5.39 -2.57
C GLU A 144 -0.94 -4.39 -3.67
N SER A 145 -0.41 -4.52 -4.89
CA SER A 145 -0.90 -3.71 -6.00
C SER A 145 -2.38 -3.94 -6.28
N GLN A 146 -2.89 -5.15 -6.07
CA GLN A 146 -4.30 -5.46 -6.32
C GLN A 146 -5.20 -4.93 -5.20
N SER A 147 -4.77 -5.00 -3.94
CA SER A 147 -5.50 -4.39 -2.82
C SER A 147 -5.59 -2.88 -3.00
N LEU A 148 -4.46 -2.23 -3.30
CA LEU A 148 -4.39 -0.78 -3.52
C LEU A 148 -5.07 -0.33 -4.82
N LEU A 149 -5.10 -1.15 -5.86
CA LEU A 149 -5.84 -0.83 -7.09
C LEU A 149 -7.33 -0.71 -6.79
N TRP A 150 -7.93 -1.67 -6.07
CA TRP A 150 -9.34 -1.61 -5.72
C TRP A 150 -9.64 -0.53 -4.67
N GLU A 151 -8.78 -0.36 -3.65
CA GLU A 151 -8.96 0.65 -2.62
C GLU A 151 -8.73 2.07 -3.18
N ARG A 152 -7.53 2.34 -3.70
CA ARG A 152 -7.06 3.69 -4.01
C ARG A 152 -7.41 4.15 -5.42
N MET A 153 -7.28 3.27 -6.41
CA MET A 153 -7.55 3.65 -7.81
C MET A 153 -9.04 3.57 -8.15
N VAL A 154 -9.77 2.62 -7.57
CA VAL A 154 -11.23 2.48 -7.77
C VAL A 154 -12.02 3.18 -6.67
N ALA A 155 -11.96 2.72 -5.41
CA ALA A 155 -12.87 3.20 -4.37
C ALA A 155 -12.65 4.67 -3.98
N LEU A 156 -11.43 5.19 -4.10
CA LEU A 156 -11.14 6.61 -3.88
C LEU A 156 -11.28 7.50 -5.14
N SER A 157 -11.93 7.01 -6.19
CA SER A 157 -12.15 7.76 -7.44
C SER A 157 -13.52 8.44 -7.53
N LYS A 158 -13.64 9.53 -8.32
CA LYS A 158 -14.93 10.18 -8.59
C LYS A 158 -15.96 9.22 -9.23
N PRO A 159 -15.63 8.43 -10.26
CA PRO A 159 -16.57 7.48 -10.87
C PRO A 159 -17.17 6.49 -9.86
N PHE A 160 -16.37 5.98 -8.92
CA PHE A 160 -16.88 5.06 -7.90
C PHE A 160 -17.94 5.74 -7.02
N TRP A 161 -17.69 6.96 -6.55
CA TRP A 161 -18.66 7.66 -5.71
C TRP A 161 -19.94 8.07 -6.46
N THR A 162 -19.87 8.28 -7.78
CA THR A 162 -21.07 8.47 -8.62
C THR A 162 -22.02 7.27 -8.54
N TYR A 163 -21.48 6.04 -8.52
CA TYR A 163 -22.26 4.82 -8.38
C TYR A 163 -22.64 4.51 -6.94
N THR A 164 -21.66 4.58 -6.03
CA THR A 164 -21.75 4.01 -4.68
C THR A 164 -22.47 4.93 -3.69
N LEU A 165 -22.33 6.25 -3.81
CA LEU A 165 -22.90 7.19 -2.83
C LEU A 165 -24.45 7.10 -2.75
N PRO A 166 -25.21 6.99 -3.86
CA PRO A 166 -26.65 6.76 -3.79
C PRO A 166 -27.03 5.49 -3.00
N LEU A 167 -26.27 4.40 -3.17
CA LEU A 167 -26.51 3.15 -2.46
C LEU A 167 -26.19 3.28 -0.97
N LEU A 168 -25.15 4.04 -0.63
CA LEU A 168 -24.79 4.31 0.76
C LEU A 168 -25.87 5.16 1.45
N LYS A 169 -26.38 6.18 0.75
CA LYS A 169 -27.49 7.02 1.23
C LYS A 169 -28.76 6.20 1.47
N GLU A 170 -29.04 5.22 0.62
CA GLU A 170 -30.15 4.27 0.81
C GLU A 170 -29.97 3.45 2.08
N GLN A 171 -28.78 2.87 2.30
CA GLN A 171 -28.48 2.04 3.47
C GLN A 171 -28.56 2.85 4.78
N PHE A 172 -28.12 4.10 4.76
CA PHE A 172 -28.04 5.01 5.90
C PHE A 172 -28.97 6.22 5.75
N ALA A 173 -30.25 5.94 5.45
CA ALA A 173 -31.28 6.96 5.25
C ALA A 173 -31.52 7.87 6.48
N ASP A 174 -31.13 7.41 7.66
CA ASP A 174 -31.20 8.09 8.95
C ASP A 174 -30.09 9.13 9.19
N HIS A 175 -29.06 9.17 8.35
CA HIS A 175 -27.93 10.11 8.50
C HIS A 175 -28.13 11.39 7.67
N GLU A 176 -28.72 12.43 8.26
CA GLU A 176 -29.05 13.69 7.57
C GLU A 176 -27.86 14.34 6.82
N ASN A 177 -26.68 14.42 7.45
CA ASN A 177 -25.48 14.99 6.82
C ASN A 177 -25.04 14.19 5.59
N LEU A 178 -25.11 12.86 5.66
CA LEU A 178 -24.83 11.98 4.52
C LEU A 178 -25.84 12.23 3.39
N GLN A 179 -27.11 12.47 3.71
CA GLN A 179 -28.13 12.73 2.68
C GLN A 179 -27.85 14.01 1.89
N ALA A 180 -27.24 15.02 2.51
CA ALA A 180 -26.94 16.30 1.86
C ALA A 180 -25.67 16.30 0.99
N VAL A 181 -24.75 15.35 1.19
CA VAL A 181 -23.42 15.38 0.55
C VAL A 181 -23.46 15.06 -0.95
N THR A 182 -22.67 15.75 -1.76
CA THR A 182 -22.48 15.42 -3.19
C THR A 182 -21.35 14.39 -3.39
N PRO A 183 -21.31 13.66 -4.53
CA PRO A 183 -20.19 12.77 -4.84
C PRO A 183 -18.82 13.46 -4.80
N GLU A 184 -18.74 14.72 -5.20
CA GLU A 184 -17.49 15.49 -5.17
C GLU A 184 -17.03 15.83 -3.75
N GLN A 185 -17.95 16.26 -2.88
CA GLN A 185 -17.64 16.49 -1.47
C GLN A 185 -17.19 15.19 -0.79
N TYR A 186 -17.89 14.08 -1.06
CA TYR A 186 -17.54 12.77 -0.50
C TYR A 186 -16.18 12.28 -0.99
N TYR A 187 -15.90 12.42 -2.29
CA TYR A 187 -14.59 12.16 -2.87
C TYR A 187 -13.48 12.99 -2.19
N ASN A 188 -13.69 14.28 -1.98
CA ASN A 188 -12.68 15.14 -1.34
C ASN A 188 -12.42 14.74 0.13
N ALA A 189 -13.45 14.30 0.87
CA ALA A 189 -13.30 13.88 2.26
C ALA A 189 -12.46 12.61 2.41
N PHE A 190 -12.68 11.62 1.55
CA PHE A 190 -11.91 10.37 1.55
C PHE A 190 -10.50 10.49 0.97
N ASN A 191 -10.20 11.60 0.28
CA ASN A 191 -8.88 11.93 -0.25
C ASN A 191 -8.23 13.07 0.55
N ARG A 192 -8.43 13.04 1.87
CA ARG A 192 -7.76 13.93 2.79
C ARG A 192 -6.29 13.53 2.96
N VAL A 193 -5.42 14.53 3.09
CA VAL A 193 -4.00 14.39 3.38
C VAL A 193 -3.75 15.01 4.74
N GLU A 194 -3.29 14.18 5.68
CA GLU A 194 -2.96 14.61 7.02
C GLU A 194 -1.71 13.87 7.47
N PRO A 195 -0.54 14.52 7.42
CA PRO A 195 0.69 13.94 7.94
C PRO A 195 0.52 13.58 9.41
N GLY A 196 0.55 12.28 9.68
CA GLY A 196 0.47 11.70 11.01
C GLY A 196 1.70 10.84 11.33
N PHE A 197 1.69 10.22 12.51
CA PHE A 197 2.79 9.37 12.96
C PHE A 197 2.60 7.91 12.59
N ILE A 198 1.35 7.44 12.49
CA ILE A 198 0.98 6.03 12.38
C ILE A 198 0.84 5.63 10.92
N ARG A 199 1.71 4.72 10.45
CA ARG A 199 1.76 4.29 9.04
C ARG A 199 0.43 3.72 8.54
N ILE A 200 -0.23 2.88 9.34
CA ILE A 200 -1.49 2.22 8.93
C ILE A 200 -2.69 3.17 8.84
N GLU A 201 -2.54 4.41 9.34
CA GLU A 201 -3.55 5.47 9.28
C GLU A 201 -3.21 6.52 8.21
N ALA A 202 -2.04 6.41 7.56
CA ALA A 202 -1.54 7.42 6.63
C ALA A 202 -2.33 7.44 5.31
N ASP A 203 -2.47 8.63 4.75
CA ASP A 203 -3.11 8.87 3.45
C ASP A 203 -2.22 8.48 2.26
N GLU A 204 -2.78 8.49 1.04
CA GLU A 204 -2.05 8.07 -0.18
C GLU A 204 -0.78 8.88 -0.45
N VAL A 205 -0.70 10.15 -0.01
CA VAL A 205 0.43 11.04 -0.29
C VAL A 205 1.54 10.85 0.73
N THR A 206 1.17 10.66 2.00
CA THR A 206 2.14 10.55 3.10
C THR A 206 2.62 9.13 3.35
N TYR A 207 1.81 8.11 3.02
CA TYR A 207 2.10 6.69 3.24
C TYR A 207 3.49 6.24 2.72
N PRO A 208 3.92 6.61 1.48
CA PRO A 208 5.23 6.22 0.99
C PRO A 208 6.40 6.69 1.88
N MET A 209 6.28 7.84 2.55
CA MET A 209 7.35 8.35 3.42
C MET A 209 7.54 7.47 4.65
N HIS A 210 6.47 6.87 5.18
CA HIS A 210 6.57 5.93 6.29
C HIS A 210 7.31 4.66 5.89
N VAL A 211 7.06 4.16 4.67
CA VAL A 211 7.73 2.97 4.13
C VAL A 211 9.20 3.25 3.84
N ILE A 212 9.50 4.34 3.14
CA ILE A 212 10.87 4.70 2.77
C ILE A 212 11.75 4.90 4.00
N LEU A 213 11.23 5.55 5.05
CA LEU A 213 11.94 5.67 6.32
C LEU A 213 12.36 4.31 6.90
N ARG A 214 11.45 3.31 6.87
CA ARG A 214 11.72 1.97 7.41
C ARG A 214 12.74 1.24 6.54
N TYR A 215 12.57 1.29 5.23
CA TYR A 215 13.53 0.74 4.27
C TYR A 215 14.95 1.26 4.52
N GLU A 216 15.11 2.59 4.66
CA GLU A 216 16.43 3.18 4.85
C GLU A 216 17.07 2.79 6.19
N ILE A 217 16.26 2.69 7.26
CA ILE A 217 16.74 2.22 8.57
C ILE A 217 17.09 0.74 8.52
N GLU A 218 16.26 -0.10 7.91
CA GLU A 218 16.53 -1.53 7.75
C GLU A 218 17.82 -1.78 6.98
N LYS A 219 17.97 -1.13 5.83
CA LYS A 219 19.17 -1.27 5.01
C LYS A 219 20.41 -0.84 5.77
N ALA A 220 20.38 0.32 6.43
CA ALA A 220 21.51 0.79 7.23
C ALA A 220 21.84 -0.14 8.41
N LEU A 221 20.84 -0.76 9.06
CA LEU A 221 21.06 -1.76 10.12
C LEU A 221 21.70 -3.04 9.57
N VAL A 222 21.14 -3.57 8.48
CA VAL A 222 21.61 -4.81 7.85
C VAL A 222 23.00 -4.65 7.27
N GLU A 223 23.30 -3.47 6.71
CA GLU A 223 24.60 -3.16 6.10
C GLU A 223 25.66 -2.71 7.12
N GLY A 224 25.28 -2.54 8.39
CA GLY A 224 26.19 -2.19 9.48
C GLY A 224 26.53 -0.70 9.58
N ASP A 225 25.82 0.17 8.85
CA ASP A 225 26.02 1.62 8.86
C ASP A 225 25.54 2.28 10.16
N ILE A 226 24.57 1.66 10.85
CA ILE A 226 24.00 2.14 12.12
C ILE A 226 23.82 0.99 13.11
N GLN A 227 23.71 1.32 14.39
CA GLN A 227 23.38 0.39 15.47
C GLN A 227 21.90 0.51 15.85
N VAL A 228 21.35 -0.53 16.48
CA VAL A 228 19.95 -0.52 16.97
C VAL A 228 19.67 0.67 17.91
N ALA A 229 20.67 1.09 18.68
CA ALA A 229 20.57 2.25 19.58
C ALA A 229 20.36 3.59 18.86
N ASP A 230 20.72 3.68 17.57
CA ASP A 230 20.59 4.89 16.76
C ASP A 230 19.17 5.06 16.18
N VAL A 231 18.39 3.98 16.14
CA VAL A 231 17.06 3.93 15.49
C VAL A 231 16.11 5.01 15.97
N PRO A 232 15.91 5.27 17.29
CA PRO A 232 14.98 6.30 17.74
C PRO A 232 15.34 7.69 17.23
N ALA A 233 16.62 8.06 17.28
CA ALA A 233 17.07 9.38 16.83
C ALA A 233 16.93 9.54 15.31
N LEU A 234 17.32 8.52 14.53
CA LEU A 234 17.20 8.54 13.07
C LEU A 234 15.74 8.54 12.61
N TRP A 235 14.88 7.76 13.28
CA TRP A 235 13.45 7.78 13.03
C TRP A 235 12.87 9.18 13.19
N ASN A 236 13.16 9.83 14.32
CA ASN A 236 12.62 11.15 14.63
C ASN A 236 13.11 12.19 13.62
N ALA A 237 14.39 12.13 13.24
CA ALA A 237 14.95 13.01 12.22
C ALA A 237 14.26 12.83 10.86
N LYS A 238 14.04 11.59 10.41
CA LYS A 238 13.38 11.29 9.14
C LYS A 238 11.90 11.65 9.13
N ILE A 239 11.16 11.42 10.22
CA ILE A 239 9.76 11.89 10.34
C ILE A 239 9.68 13.42 10.22
N LYS A 240 10.59 14.14 10.87
CA LYS A 240 10.68 15.59 10.73
C LYS A 240 11.06 16.01 9.32
N GLU A 241 12.00 15.34 8.68
CA GLU A 241 12.42 15.65 7.30
C GLU A 241 11.28 15.42 6.30
N TYR A 242 10.60 14.27 6.37
CA TYR A 242 9.64 13.86 5.34
C TYR A 242 8.24 14.42 5.56
N LEU A 243 7.81 14.49 6.83
CA LEU A 243 6.44 14.87 7.19
C LEU A 243 6.39 16.20 7.95
N GLY A 244 7.52 16.71 8.43
CA GLY A 244 7.60 17.94 9.23
C GLY A 244 6.86 17.84 10.56
N LEU A 245 6.95 16.67 11.20
CA LEU A 245 6.37 16.38 12.51
C LEU A 245 7.48 16.14 13.55
N GLU A 246 7.19 16.46 14.81
CA GLU A 246 8.09 16.20 15.95
C GLU A 246 7.60 14.98 16.71
N VAL A 247 8.41 13.92 16.74
CA VAL A 247 8.10 12.70 17.50
C VAL A 247 8.43 12.93 18.98
N THR A 248 7.48 12.64 19.87
CA THR A 248 7.60 12.92 21.31
C THR A 248 7.82 11.68 22.17
N GLU A 249 7.47 10.48 21.66
CA GLU A 249 7.67 9.20 22.35
C GLU A 249 7.85 8.04 21.35
N ASP A 250 8.62 7.01 21.73
CA ASP A 250 8.93 5.89 20.84
C ASP A 250 7.71 5.04 20.47
N ARG A 251 6.66 5.05 21.30
CA ARG A 251 5.40 4.33 21.07
C ARG A 251 4.70 4.76 19.78
N ILE A 252 4.74 6.06 19.47
CA ILE A 252 4.23 6.62 18.21
C ILE A 252 5.35 6.80 17.18
N GLY A 253 6.61 6.54 17.58
CA GLY A 253 7.80 6.54 16.75
C GLY A 253 8.15 5.13 16.27
N CYS A 254 9.40 4.72 16.53
CA CYS A 254 9.98 3.48 16.02
C CYS A 254 9.38 2.18 16.57
N LEU A 255 8.55 2.23 17.62
CA LEU A 255 7.89 1.04 18.20
C LEU A 255 6.46 0.83 17.67
N GLN A 256 5.99 1.64 16.72
CA GLN A 256 4.60 1.58 16.26
C GLN A 256 4.23 0.32 15.46
N ASP A 257 5.21 -0.34 14.83
CA ASP A 257 5.00 -1.51 13.97
C ASP A 257 5.61 -2.77 14.59
N THR A 258 4.96 -3.92 14.38
CA THR A 258 5.43 -5.22 14.92
C THR A 258 6.45 -5.92 14.03
N HIS A 259 6.61 -5.51 12.76
CA HIS A 259 7.37 -6.21 11.73
C HIS A 259 8.79 -6.59 12.17
N TRP A 260 9.56 -5.62 12.67
CA TRP A 260 10.94 -5.87 13.13
C TRP A 260 10.99 -6.80 14.34
N ALA A 261 9.99 -6.74 15.24
CA ALA A 261 9.92 -7.62 16.41
C ALA A 261 9.64 -9.08 16.03
N VAL A 262 9.00 -9.32 14.88
CA VAL A 262 8.72 -10.66 14.34
C VAL A 262 9.63 -11.04 13.17
N GLY A 263 10.72 -10.30 12.95
CA GLY A 263 11.78 -10.65 12.01
C GLY A 263 11.51 -10.32 10.53
N LEU A 264 10.49 -9.53 10.23
CA LEU A 264 10.15 -9.13 8.86
C LEU A 264 11.03 -7.95 8.41
N ILE A 265 12.24 -8.24 7.93
CA ILE A 265 13.20 -7.28 7.38
C ILE A 265 13.22 -7.43 5.85
N GLY A 266 13.21 -6.33 5.08
CA GLY A 266 13.03 -6.40 3.62
C GLY A 266 11.57 -6.43 3.19
N TYR A 267 10.64 -6.46 4.14
CA TYR A 267 9.19 -6.55 3.91
C TYR A 267 8.59 -5.20 3.51
N PHE A 268 8.90 -4.12 4.24
CA PHE A 268 8.23 -2.83 4.06
C PHE A 268 8.26 -2.27 2.63
N PRO A 269 9.36 -2.40 1.85
CA PRO A 269 9.40 -1.91 0.48
C PRO A 269 8.23 -2.36 -0.40
N THR A 270 7.74 -3.58 -0.18
CA THR A 270 6.65 -4.20 -0.95
C THR A 270 5.37 -3.37 -0.92
N TYR A 271 5.09 -2.64 0.18
CA TYR A 271 3.93 -1.78 0.28
C TYR A 271 3.95 -0.60 -0.71
N THR A 272 5.09 0.09 -0.82
CA THR A 272 5.21 1.22 -1.76
C THR A 272 5.41 0.73 -3.19
N LEU A 273 6.10 -0.39 -3.41
CA LEU A 273 6.13 -1.03 -4.72
C LEU A 273 4.71 -1.37 -5.20
N GLY A 274 3.87 -1.92 -4.31
CA GLY A 274 2.45 -2.18 -4.60
C GLY A 274 1.70 -0.93 -5.06
N SER A 275 1.97 0.23 -4.47
CA SER A 275 1.36 1.51 -4.90
C SER A 275 1.78 1.89 -6.32
N ILE A 276 3.08 1.76 -6.65
CA ILE A 276 3.60 2.09 -7.99
C ILE A 276 3.05 1.10 -9.02
N TYR A 277 3.05 -0.20 -8.69
CA TYR A 277 2.45 -1.25 -9.51
C TYR A 277 0.97 -0.98 -9.78
N ALA A 278 0.20 -0.63 -8.75
CA ALA A 278 -1.24 -0.38 -8.86
C ALA A 278 -1.53 0.72 -9.89
N VAL A 279 -0.78 1.83 -9.85
CA VAL A 279 -0.97 2.93 -10.79
C VAL A 279 -0.63 2.50 -12.22
N GLN A 280 0.52 1.86 -12.43
CA GLN A 280 0.94 1.47 -13.77
C GLN A 280 0.02 0.39 -14.39
N ILE A 281 -0.44 -0.58 -13.59
CA ILE A 281 -1.43 -1.59 -14.01
C ILE A 281 -2.76 -0.91 -14.33
N PHE A 282 -3.25 -0.02 -13.45
CA PHE A 282 -4.53 0.65 -13.64
C PHE A 282 -4.55 1.57 -14.86
N ASP A 283 -3.47 2.32 -15.10
CA ASP A 283 -3.35 3.17 -16.29
C ASP A 283 -3.34 2.33 -17.57
N THR A 284 -2.66 1.18 -17.56
CA THR A 284 -2.66 0.25 -18.69
C THR A 284 -4.06 -0.34 -18.93
N ALA A 285 -4.77 -0.73 -17.87
CA ALA A 285 -6.15 -1.21 -17.96
C ALA A 285 -7.10 -0.14 -18.53
N LYS A 286 -6.95 1.10 -18.05
CA LYS A 286 -7.72 2.26 -18.49
C LYS A 286 -7.51 2.58 -19.98
N GLU A 287 -6.30 2.40 -20.50
CA GLU A 287 -6.00 2.55 -21.92
C GLU A 287 -6.56 1.40 -22.77
N ALA A 288 -6.52 0.16 -22.25
CA ALA A 288 -6.98 -1.02 -22.95
C ALA A 288 -8.51 -1.19 -23.00
N ILE A 289 -9.23 -0.66 -22.02
CA ILE A 289 -10.69 -0.81 -21.87
C ILE A 289 -11.41 0.43 -22.40
N PRO A 290 -12.18 0.33 -23.51
CA PRO A 290 -12.99 1.44 -24.00
C PRO A 290 -14.00 1.91 -22.95
N ASN A 291 -14.22 3.24 -22.86
CA ASN A 291 -15.17 3.85 -21.93
C ASN A 291 -14.93 3.48 -20.45
N PHE A 292 -13.67 3.23 -20.07
CA PHE A 292 -13.28 2.73 -18.75
C PHE A 292 -13.98 3.43 -17.56
N HIS A 293 -13.94 4.76 -17.50
CA HIS A 293 -14.56 5.51 -16.40
C HIS A 293 -16.10 5.43 -16.40
N GLU A 294 -16.74 5.22 -17.54
CA GLU A 294 -18.19 5.02 -17.60
C GLU A 294 -18.60 3.69 -16.99
N HIS A 295 -17.81 2.63 -17.22
CA HIS A 295 -18.04 1.33 -16.59
C HIS A 295 -17.99 1.46 -15.05
N LEU A 296 -16.98 2.15 -14.52
CA LEU A 296 -16.87 2.39 -13.07
C LEU A 296 -18.05 3.21 -12.54
N ALA A 297 -18.47 4.26 -13.25
CA ALA A 297 -19.61 5.10 -12.86
C ALA A 297 -20.97 4.39 -12.92
N LYS A 298 -21.07 3.26 -13.63
CA LYS A 298 -22.25 2.39 -13.70
C LYS A 298 -22.17 1.20 -12.74
N GLY A 299 -21.08 1.07 -11.99
CA GLY A 299 -20.82 -0.09 -11.12
C GLY A 299 -20.46 -1.36 -11.88
N GLU A 300 -20.06 -1.26 -13.15
CA GLU A 300 -19.67 -2.39 -14.01
C GLU A 300 -18.21 -2.82 -13.73
N PHE A 301 -17.86 -2.98 -12.45
CA PHE A 301 -16.51 -3.31 -11.98
C PHE A 301 -15.98 -4.64 -12.53
N HIS A 302 -16.89 -5.56 -12.90
CA HIS A 302 -16.54 -6.83 -13.53
C HIS A 302 -15.72 -6.68 -14.81
N VAL A 303 -15.84 -5.55 -15.54
CA VAL A 303 -15.04 -5.27 -16.75
C VAL A 303 -13.56 -5.14 -16.40
N LEU A 304 -13.24 -4.30 -15.40
CA LEU A 304 -11.88 -4.17 -14.89
C LEU A 304 -11.41 -5.47 -14.24
N LYS A 305 -12.24 -6.12 -13.41
CA LYS A 305 -11.88 -7.39 -12.77
C LYS A 305 -11.52 -8.47 -13.79
N LYS A 306 -12.28 -8.60 -14.88
CA LYS A 306 -11.99 -9.54 -15.96
C LYS A 306 -10.63 -9.25 -16.59
N TRP A 307 -10.35 -7.99 -16.91
CA TRP A 307 -9.07 -7.60 -17.48
C TRP A 307 -7.90 -7.90 -16.51
N LEU A 308 -8.04 -7.60 -15.22
CA LEU A 308 -7.03 -7.92 -14.20
C LEU A 308 -6.81 -9.43 -14.06
N ASN A 309 -7.89 -10.23 -14.11
CA ASN A 309 -7.76 -11.67 -14.08
C ASN A 309 -6.89 -12.18 -15.23
N GLU A 310 -7.19 -11.77 -16.46
CA GLU A 310 -6.50 -12.25 -17.66
C GLU A 310 -5.04 -11.76 -17.71
N ASN A 311 -4.79 -10.50 -17.35
CA ASN A 311 -3.50 -9.85 -17.59
C ASN A 311 -2.55 -9.87 -16.38
N VAL A 312 -3.07 -10.10 -15.16
CA VAL A 312 -2.28 -10.09 -13.92
C VAL A 312 -2.46 -11.38 -13.14
N HIS A 313 -3.68 -11.71 -12.72
CA HIS A 313 -3.89 -12.81 -11.76
C HIS A 313 -3.59 -14.19 -12.37
N GLU A 314 -4.05 -14.43 -13.61
CA GLU A 314 -3.82 -15.69 -14.32
C GLU A 314 -2.36 -15.87 -14.75
N GLN A 315 -1.51 -14.85 -14.60
CA GLN A 315 -0.06 -14.98 -14.84
C GLN A 315 0.64 -15.74 -13.69
N GLY A 316 0.06 -15.76 -12.48
CA GLY A 316 0.68 -16.39 -11.32
C GLY A 316 2.11 -15.89 -11.09
N SER A 317 3.04 -16.81 -10.87
CA SER A 317 4.47 -16.55 -10.68
C SER A 317 5.30 -16.98 -11.90
N LEU A 318 4.79 -16.79 -13.12
CA LEU A 318 5.49 -17.18 -14.35
C LEU A 318 6.71 -16.30 -14.69
N ARG A 319 6.93 -15.21 -13.97
CA ARG A 319 8.02 -14.25 -14.19
C ARG A 319 9.01 -14.27 -13.04
N GLU A 320 10.24 -13.83 -13.31
CA GLU A 320 11.29 -13.80 -12.30
C GLU A 320 11.10 -12.67 -11.29
N SER A 321 10.51 -11.54 -11.72
CA SER A 321 10.23 -10.40 -10.85
C SER A 321 8.93 -9.69 -11.20
N GLY A 322 8.39 -8.92 -10.25
CA GLY A 322 7.26 -8.03 -10.49
C GLY A 322 7.56 -6.96 -11.56
N ASP A 323 8.83 -6.54 -11.71
CA ASP A 323 9.23 -5.60 -12.76
C ASP A 323 9.13 -6.23 -14.17
N ASP A 324 9.44 -7.52 -14.30
CA ASP A 324 9.29 -8.27 -15.56
C ASP A 324 7.82 -8.48 -15.93
N LEU A 325 6.97 -8.78 -14.94
CA LEU A 325 5.52 -8.85 -15.13
C LEU A 325 4.98 -7.53 -15.69
N ILE A 326 5.43 -6.41 -15.14
CA ILE A 326 5.04 -5.08 -15.61
C ILE A 326 5.60 -4.78 -17.00
N PHE A 327 6.85 -5.16 -17.27
CA PHE A 327 7.43 -4.99 -18.60
C PHE A 327 6.63 -5.73 -19.67
N ASP A 328 6.21 -6.98 -19.39
CA ASP A 328 5.36 -7.74 -20.30
C ASP A 328 3.98 -7.11 -20.48
N LEU A 329 3.42 -6.54 -19.42
CA LEU A 329 2.10 -5.92 -19.43
C LEU A 329 2.08 -4.60 -20.20
N THR A 330 3.11 -3.77 -20.03
CA THR A 330 3.09 -2.36 -20.48
C THR A 330 4.14 -2.03 -21.55
N GLY A 331 5.07 -2.95 -21.82
CA GLY A 331 6.25 -2.71 -22.65
C GLY A 331 7.33 -1.86 -21.97
N LYS A 332 7.18 -1.53 -20.68
CA LYS A 332 8.12 -0.70 -19.91
C LYS A 332 8.26 -1.23 -18.48
N HIS A 333 9.46 -1.10 -17.91
CA HIS A 333 9.69 -1.36 -16.49
C HIS A 333 8.88 -0.40 -15.60
N LEU A 334 8.83 -0.72 -14.31
CA LEU A 334 8.10 0.05 -13.30
C LEU A 334 8.59 1.51 -13.22
N ASP A 335 7.68 2.46 -13.29
CA ASP A 335 8.03 3.88 -13.38
C ASP A 335 7.36 4.68 -12.25
N SER A 336 8.15 5.10 -11.26
CA SER A 336 7.67 5.91 -10.13
C SER A 336 7.14 7.27 -10.58
N SER A 337 7.56 7.80 -11.73
CA SER A 337 7.09 9.09 -12.22
C SER A 337 5.61 9.07 -12.57
N LEU A 338 5.05 7.91 -12.96
CA LEU A 338 3.62 7.73 -13.17
C LEU A 338 2.84 7.85 -11.86
N TYR A 339 3.34 7.24 -10.79
CA TYR A 339 2.73 7.35 -9.46
C TYR A 339 2.83 8.77 -8.89
N VAL A 340 3.99 9.41 -9.02
CA VAL A 340 4.19 10.83 -8.65
C VAL A 340 3.22 11.72 -9.41
N LYS A 341 3.07 11.51 -10.74
CA LYS A 341 2.15 12.28 -11.57
C LYS A 341 0.70 12.07 -11.12
N TYR A 342 0.28 10.83 -10.88
CA TYR A 342 -1.07 10.52 -10.38
C TYR A 342 -1.38 11.29 -9.09
N LEU A 343 -0.48 11.21 -8.09
CA LEU A 343 -0.67 11.92 -6.82
C LEU A 343 -0.64 13.44 -7.04
N THR A 344 0.29 13.95 -7.82
CA THR A 344 0.43 15.39 -8.05
C THR A 344 -0.81 15.95 -8.74
N ASP A 345 -1.30 15.34 -9.81
CA ASP A 345 -2.50 15.78 -10.53
C ASP A 345 -3.74 15.74 -9.62
N LYS A 346 -3.95 14.60 -8.95
CA LYS A 346 -5.11 14.38 -8.07
C LYS A 346 -5.14 15.40 -6.94
N TYR A 347 -4.04 15.54 -6.20
CA TYR A 347 -4.00 16.35 -4.99
C TYR A 347 -3.80 17.85 -5.29
N THR A 348 -3.22 18.22 -6.44
CA THR A 348 -3.27 19.63 -6.91
C THR A 348 -4.71 20.05 -7.19
N ALA A 349 -5.52 19.18 -7.81
CA ALA A 349 -6.93 19.49 -8.08
C ALA A 349 -7.78 19.57 -6.79
N ILE A 350 -7.51 18.74 -5.78
CA ILE A 350 -8.27 18.74 -4.52
C ILE A 350 -7.90 19.94 -3.64
N TYR A 351 -6.62 20.32 -3.59
CA TYR A 351 -6.11 21.36 -2.67
C TYR A 351 -5.81 22.71 -3.35
N ASP A 352 -6.09 22.83 -4.64
CA ASP A 352 -5.88 24.05 -5.45
C ASP A 352 -4.44 24.58 -5.31
N LEU A 353 -3.45 23.71 -5.56
CA LEU A 353 -2.01 23.97 -5.28
C LEU A 353 -1.28 24.82 -6.32
#